data_AF-A0A139D1C6-F1
#
_entry.id   AF-A0A139D1C6-F1
#
_cell.length_a   1.000
_cell.length_b   1.000
_cell.length_c   1.000
_cell.angle_alpha   90.00
_cell.angle_beta   90.00
_cell.angle_gamma   90.00
#
_symmetry.space_group_name_H-M   'P 1'
#
loop_
_entity.id
_entity.type
_entity.pdbx_description
1 polymer ?
#
loop_
_entity_poly.entity_id
_entity_poly.type
_entity_poly.pdbx_seq_one_letter_code
_entity_poly.pdbx_strand_id
1 'polypeptide(L)' 'MNFSTKYGSGNSKYCYPNSDVLINKQNIRDYNLLEEADSRYTTQRLLELQTNPIEGNFDLDHVKNIHYYIFRIYIISLEN' A
#
# COMPACT_ATOMS: atom_id res chain seq x y z
N MET A 1 20.76 18.97 -4.39
CA MET A 1 20.71 18.05 -3.23
C MET A 1 20.02 16.78 -3.67
N ASN A 2 20.72 15.64 -3.69
CA ASN A 2 20.09 14.35 -3.96
C ASN A 2 19.43 13.87 -2.67
N PHE A 3 18.11 14.03 -2.57
CA PHE A 3 17.35 13.42 -1.51
C PHE A 3 17.28 11.91 -1.78
N SER A 4 17.99 11.13 -0.96
CA SER A 4 17.81 9.68 -0.93
C SER A 4 16.48 9.41 -0.25
N THR A 5 15.48 9.00 -1.03
CA THR A 5 14.19 8.56 -0.48
C THR A 5 14.35 7.13 0.04
N LYS A 6 13.47 6.70 0.95
CA LYS A 6 13.36 5.28 1.37
C LYS A 6 13.16 4.32 0.16
N TYR A 7 12.72 4.84 -0.98
CA TYR A 7 12.37 4.10 -2.19
C TYR A 7 13.29 4.42 -3.40
N GLY A 8 14.48 5.00 -3.19
CA GLY A 8 15.48 5.26 -4.24
C GLY A 8 16.00 6.70 -4.33
N SER A 9 16.88 6.98 -5.29
CA SER A 9 17.43 8.32 -5.52
C SER A 9 16.45 9.20 -6.30
N GLY A 10 15.84 10.18 -5.61
CA GLY A 10 14.99 11.21 -6.23
C GLY A 10 13.62 10.70 -6.73
N ASN A 11 12.54 11.26 -6.17
CA ASN A 11 11.15 11.14 -6.64
C ASN A 11 10.76 9.73 -7.15
N SER A 12 10.59 8.77 -6.23
CA SER A 12 9.92 7.52 -6.54
C SER A 12 8.55 7.80 -7.18
N LYS A 13 8.23 7.13 -8.30
CA LYS A 13 6.91 7.24 -8.95
C LYS A 13 5.74 6.83 -8.05
N TYR A 14 6.04 6.14 -6.95
CA TYR A 14 5.08 5.67 -5.98
C TYR A 14 4.81 6.67 -4.85
N CYS A 15 5.61 7.73 -4.73
CA CYS A 15 5.50 8.75 -3.69
C CYS A 15 5.01 10.08 -4.26
N TYR A 16 4.48 10.95 -3.39
CA TYR A 16 4.22 12.33 -3.79
C TYR A 16 5.52 13.05 -4.17
N PRO A 17 5.48 14.06 -5.06
CA PRO A 17 6.67 14.83 -5.43
C PRO A 17 7.37 15.41 -4.20
N ASN A 18 8.69 15.24 -4.13
CA ASN A 18 9.54 15.70 -3.03
C ASN A 18 9.13 15.15 -1.65
N SER A 19 8.56 13.93 -1.62
CA SER A 19 8.11 13.27 -0.39
C SER A 19 8.43 11.78 -0.42
N ASP A 20 8.59 11.19 0.76
CA ASP A 20 8.69 9.74 0.97
C ASP A 20 7.32 9.09 1.24
N VAL A 21 6.25 9.89 1.22
CA VAL A 21 4.89 9.42 1.48
C VAL A 21 4.29 8.83 0.22
N LEU A 22 3.84 7.57 0.32
CA LEU A 22 3.23 6.84 -0.79
C LEU A 22 1.90 7.45 -1.22
N ILE A 23 1.64 7.43 -2.54
CA ILE A 23 0.39 7.89 -3.13
C ILE A 23 -0.75 6.98 -2.69
N ASN A 24 -1.74 7.57 -2.03
CA ASN A 24 -2.86 6.87 -1.38
C ASN A 24 -4.20 7.52 -1.74
N LYS A 25 -5.28 6.76 -1.61
CA LYS A 25 -6.63 7.16 -2.06
C LYS A 25 -7.21 8.33 -1.26
N GLN A 26 -6.72 8.57 -0.04
CA GLN A 26 -7.16 9.63 0.85
C GLN A 26 -6.34 10.93 0.67
N ASN A 27 -5.36 10.94 -0.24
CA ASN A 27 -4.46 12.08 -0.48
C ASN A 27 -3.72 12.55 0.79
N ILE A 28 -3.41 11.62 1.71
CA ILE A 28 -2.67 11.92 2.95
C ILE A 28 -1.20 12.13 2.59
N ARG A 29 -0.62 13.27 2.98
CA ARG A 29 0.79 13.63 2.72
C ARG A 29 1.65 13.70 3.98
N ASP A 30 1.03 13.56 5.15
CA ASP A 30 1.74 13.41 6.42
C ASP A 30 2.07 11.93 6.63
N TYR A 31 3.33 11.64 6.96
CA TYR A 31 3.80 10.27 7.10
C TYR A 31 3.11 9.55 8.27
N ASN A 32 3.03 10.18 9.44
CA ASN A 32 2.47 9.56 10.65
C ASN A 32 0.97 9.32 10.49
N LEU A 33 0.26 10.26 9.86
CA LEU A 33 -1.16 10.10 9.57
C LEU A 33 -1.42 8.98 8.56
N LEU A 34 -0.55 8.83 7.56
CA LEU A 34 -0.65 7.72 6.61
C LEU A 34 -0.37 6.39 7.31
N GLU A 35 0.63 6.32 8.17
CA GLU A 35 0.97 5.11 8.93
C GLU A 35 -0.18 4.64 9.82
N GLU A 36 -0.82 5.56 10.56
CA GLU A 36 -1.99 5.24 11.37
C GLU A 36 -3.16 4.73 10.51
N ALA A 37 -3.45 5.43 9.40
CA ALA A 37 -4.52 5.03 8.49
C ALA A 37 -4.24 3.66 7.87
N ASP A 38 -3.04 3.44 7.33
CA ASP A 38 -2.64 2.18 6.69
C ASP A 38 -2.75 1.01 7.66
N SER A 39 -2.24 1.15 8.89
CA SER A 39 -2.36 0.14 9.94
C SER A 39 -3.82 -0.22 10.23
N ARG A 40 -4.70 0.79 10.36
CA ARG A 40 -6.14 0.57 10.61
C ARG A 40 -6.81 -0.17 9.45
N TYR A 41 -6.61 0.28 8.21
CA TYR A 41 -7.24 -0.35 7.05
C TYR A 41 -6.72 -1.76 6.78
N THR A 42 -5.41 -1.99 6.88
CA THR A 42 -4.80 -3.31 6.67
C THR A 42 -5.24 -4.29 7.74
N THR A 43 -5.31 -3.87 9.01
CA THR A 43 -5.84 -4.70 10.11
C THR A 43 -7.28 -5.12 9.84
N GLN A 44 -8.15 -4.19 9.43
CA GLN A 44 -9.53 -4.52 9.10
C GLN A 44 -9.63 -5.56 7.98
N ARG A 45 -8.85 -5.39 6.91
CA ARG A 45 -8.85 -6.31 5.75
C ARG A 45 -8.30 -7.68 6.11
N LEU A 46 -7.32 -7.75 7.00
CA LEU A 46 -6.82 -9.03 7.52
C LEU A 46 -7.91 -9.77 8.31
N LEU A 47 -8.68 -9.07 9.15
CA LEU A 47 -9.82 -9.66 9.87
C LEU A 47 -10.91 -10.17 8.91
N GLU A 48 -11.17 -9.41 7.84
CA GLU A 48 -12.08 -9.83 6.77
C GLU A 48 -11.58 -11.12 6.08
N LEU A 49 -10.30 -11.19 5.73
CA LEU A 49 -9.68 -12.37 5.11
C LEU A 49 -9.63 -13.60 6.04
N GLN A 50 -9.52 -13.40 7.35
CA GLN A 50 -9.62 -14.49 8.32
C GLN A 50 -11.03 -15.10 8.33
N THR A 51 -12.06 -14.29 8.09
CA THR A 51 -13.46 -14.74 8.07
C THR A 51 -13.87 -15.28 6.70
N ASN A 52 -13.43 -14.62 5.63
CA ASN A 52 -13.74 -14.93 4.25
C ASN A 52 -12.44 -14.87 3.42
N PRO A 53 -11.66 -15.97 3.41
CA PRO A 53 -10.41 -16.00 2.67
C PRO A 53 -10.66 -15.83 1.18
N ILE A 54 -9.67 -15.27 0.49
CA ILE A 54 -9.61 -15.37 -0.98
C ILE A 54 -9.16 -16.78 -1.29
N GLU A 55 -9.94 -17.49 -2.09
CA GLU A 55 -9.61 -18.85 -2.54
C GLU A 55 -8.61 -18.80 -3.70
N GLY A 56 -7.67 -19.75 -3.73
CA GLY A 56 -6.68 -19.83 -4.80
C GLY A 56 -5.66 -20.95 -4.60
N ASN A 57 -4.71 -21.08 -5.52
CA ASN A 57 -3.78 -22.22 -5.59
C ASN A 57 -2.41 -21.94 -4.95
N PHE A 58 -2.31 -20.90 -4.13
CA PHE A 58 -1.04 -20.40 -3.57
C PHE A 58 0.02 -20.09 -4.64
N ASP A 59 -0.42 -19.73 -5.83
CA ASP A 59 0.41 -19.23 -6.91
C ASP A 59 0.63 -17.72 -6.80
N LEU A 60 1.39 -17.16 -7.74
CA LEU A 60 1.69 -15.73 -7.76
C LEU A 60 0.41 -14.88 -7.87
N ASP A 61 -0.58 -15.34 -8.64
CA ASP A 61 -1.82 -14.61 -8.84
C ASP A 61 -2.66 -14.59 -7.57
N HIS A 62 -2.70 -15.71 -6.83
CA HIS A 62 -3.33 -15.76 -5.51
C HIS A 62 -2.66 -14.77 -4.53
N VAL A 63 -1.33 -14.73 -4.48
CA VAL A 63 -0.59 -13.77 -3.65
C VAL A 63 -0.87 -12.33 -4.06
N LYS A 64 -0.93 -12.04 -5.37
CA LYS A 64 -1.30 -10.71 -5.88
C LYS A 64 -2.71 -10.31 -5.47
N ASN A 65 -3.68 -11.22 -5.54
CA ASN A 65 -5.06 -10.97 -5.13
C ASN A 65 -5.16 -10.67 -3.62
N ILE A 66 -4.46 -11.43 -2.79
CA ILE A 66 -4.38 -11.17 -1.34
C ILE A 66 -3.71 -9.81 -1.07
N HIS A 67 -2.58 -9.55 -1.71
CA HIS A 67 -1.85 -8.29 -1.55
C HIS A 67 -2.70 -7.08 -1.99
N TYR A 68 -3.36 -7.18 -3.14
CA TYR A 68 -4.31 -6.19 -3.63
C TYR A 68 -5.38 -5.93 -2.58
N TYR A 69 -6.00 -6.98 -2.05
CA TYR A 69 -7.07 -6.87 -1.06
C TYR A 69 -6.61 -6.17 0.22
N ILE A 70 -5.46 -6.55 0.78
CA ILE A 70 -4.91 -5.96 2.02
C ILE A 70 -4.51 -4.49 1.82
N PHE A 71 -3.93 -4.13 0.67
CA PHE A 71 -3.30 -2.83 0.45
C PHE A 71 -4.12 -1.88 -0.44
N ARG A 72 -5.44 -2.04 -0.50
CA ARG A 72 -6.36 -1.17 -1.29
C ARG A 72 -6.32 0.32 -0.91
N ILE A 73 -5.64 0.73 0.16
CA ILE A 73 -5.48 2.14 0.53
C ILE A 73 -4.56 2.88 -0.46
N TYR A 74 -3.59 2.17 -1.02
CA TYR A 74 -2.66 2.73 -1.98
C TYR A 74 -3.28 2.79 -3.38
N ILE A 75 -2.91 3.82 -4.15
CA ILE A 75 -3.29 3.86 -5.58
C ILE A 75 -2.41 2.90 -6.37
N ILE A 76 -1.15 2.76 -5.95
CA ILE A 76 -0.13 1.92 -6.57
C ILE A 76 -0.44 0.42 -6.49
N SER A 77 -1.32 -0.01 -5.58
CA SER A 77 -1.72 -1.41 -5.48
C SER A 77 -2.69 -1.82 -6.58
N LEU A 78 -3.21 -0.88 -7.39
CA LEU A 78 -4.14 -1.13 -8.50
C LEU A 78 -3.45 -1.49 -9.83
N GLU A 79 -2.12 -1.46 -9.92
CA GLU A 79 -1.37 -1.62 -11.19
C GLU A 79 -0.90 -3.07 -11.50
N ASN A 80 -1.44 -4.10 -10.85
CA ASN A 80 -1.04 -5.51 -11.08
C ASN A 80 -2.07 -6.33 -11.85
#